data_AF-A0A819NSD2-F1
#
_entry.id   AF-A0A819NSD2-F1
#
_cell.length_a   1.000
_cell.length_b   1.000
_cell.length_c   1.000
_cell.angle_alpha   90.00
_cell.angle_beta   90.00
_cell.angle_gamma   90.00
#
_symmetry.space_group_name_H-M   'P 1'
#
loop_
_entity.id
_entity.type
_entity.pdbx_description
1 polymer ?
#
loop_
_entity_poly.entity_id
_entity_poly.type
_entity_poly.pdbx_seq_one_letter_code
_entity_poly.pdbx_strand_id
1 'polypeptide(L)'
;MPVILTQNIAIELGLINGINGIFRQLVYQADSVSTDVLSEIFPKNTQYIHRLLYALIEIAKSKIESNLEEFQPKLVPILVIEQTFRVDISDILPKDKKSKSNRKAILSIRRRALPLVPAYCITTHKSQGQTLNKVVIDLKLPNETEDIAAVYVP
;
A
#
# COMPACT_ATOMS: atom_id res chain seq x y z
N MET A 1 -9.79 -2.16 -8.83
CA MET A 1 -8.36 -2.57 -8.76
C MET A 1 -8.11 -3.30 -7.44
N PRO A 2 -7.47 -4.49 -7.41
CA PRO A 2 -7.16 -5.17 -6.16
C PRO A 2 -6.14 -4.38 -5.34
N VAL A 3 -6.41 -4.21 -4.05
CA VAL A 3 -5.53 -3.49 -3.11
C VAL A 3 -5.44 -4.22 -1.77
N ILE A 4 -4.34 -4.00 -1.07
CA ILE A 4 -4.11 -4.47 0.30
C ILE A 4 -3.99 -3.27 1.24
N LEU A 5 -4.66 -3.36 2.38
CA LEU A 5 -4.48 -2.42 3.47
C LEU A 5 -3.14 -2.67 4.16
N THR A 6 -2.38 -1.61 4.41
CA THR A 6 -1.02 -1.70 4.99
C THR A 6 -0.95 -1.40 6.48
N GLN A 7 -2.08 -1.05 7.10
CA GLN A 7 -2.16 -0.60 8.48
C GLN A 7 -3.43 -1.10 9.15
N ASN A 8 -3.38 -1.26 10.46
CA ASN A 8 -4.57 -1.50 11.27
C ASN A 8 -5.30 -0.17 11.47
N ILE A 9 -6.55 -0.07 11.01
CA ILE A 9 -7.39 1.12 11.15
C ILE A 9 -8.45 0.87 12.21
N ALA A 10 -9.22 -0.21 12.07
CA ALA A 10 -10.30 -0.58 12.97
C ALA A 10 -10.38 -2.11 13.03
N ILE A 11 -9.56 -2.68 13.92
CA ILE A 11 -9.38 -4.14 14.05
C ILE A 11 -10.71 -4.83 14.32
N GLU A 12 -11.52 -4.27 15.22
CA GLU A 12 -12.84 -4.79 15.59
C GLU A 12 -13.80 -4.90 14.40
N LEU A 13 -13.67 -3.97 13.44
CA LEU A 13 -14.49 -3.89 12.23
C LEU A 13 -13.89 -4.70 11.06
N GLY A 14 -12.77 -5.37 11.27
CA GLY A 14 -12.05 -6.14 10.27
C GLY A 14 -11.15 -5.30 9.35
N LEU A 15 -10.88 -4.03 9.67
CA LEU A 15 -9.95 -3.19 8.90
C LEU A 15 -8.52 -3.35 9.43
N ILE A 16 -7.91 -4.47 9.09
CA ILE A 16 -6.58 -4.89 9.55
C ILE A 16 -5.54 -4.85 8.42
N ASN A 17 -4.27 -4.70 8.79
CA ASN A 17 -3.15 -4.83 7.88
C ASN A 17 -3.18 -6.20 7.18
N GLY A 18 -2.96 -6.21 5.87
CA GLY A 18 -3.01 -7.40 5.02
C GLY A 18 -4.40 -7.70 4.45
N ILE A 19 -5.46 -6.99 4.86
CA ILE A 19 -6.78 -7.26 4.29
C ILE A 19 -6.85 -6.83 2.82
N ASN A 20 -7.39 -7.73 1.99
CA ASN A 20 -7.63 -7.49 0.58
C ASN A 20 -8.95 -6.73 0.39
N GLY A 21 -8.96 -5.81 -0.57
CA GLY A 21 -10.15 -5.10 -1.01
C GLY A 21 -10.10 -4.75 -2.50
N ILE A 22 -11.22 -4.27 -3.01
CA ILE A 22 -11.31 -3.75 -4.37
C ILE A 22 -11.43 -2.24 -4.29
N PHE A 23 -10.42 -1.54 -4.81
CA PHE A 23 -10.48 -0.11 -5.04
C PHE A 23 -11.56 0.20 -6.08
N ARG A 24 -12.53 1.01 -5.68
CA ARG A 24 -13.69 1.41 -6.50
C ARG A 24 -13.57 2.85 -6.99
N GLN A 25 -13.27 3.78 -6.09
CA GLN A 25 -13.24 5.20 -6.42
C GLN A 25 -12.24 5.97 -5.57
N LEU A 26 -11.62 6.98 -6.18
CA LEU A 26 -10.82 7.99 -5.49
C LEU A 26 -11.67 9.24 -5.27
N VAL A 27 -11.70 9.77 -4.05
CA VAL A 27 -12.37 11.04 -3.74
C VAL A 27 -11.32 12.08 -3.36
N TYR A 28 -11.31 13.17 -4.11
CA TYR A 28 -10.32 14.23 -4.05
C TYR A 28 -10.99 15.59 -4.31
N GLN A 29 -10.29 16.69 -3.99
CA GLN A 29 -10.81 18.03 -4.26
C GLN A 29 -10.77 18.34 -5.76
N ALA A 30 -11.82 18.96 -6.31
CA ALA A 30 -11.94 19.18 -7.76
C ALA A 30 -10.81 20.06 -8.34
N ASP A 31 -10.33 21.01 -7.54
CA ASP A 31 -9.21 21.90 -7.87
C ASP A 31 -7.83 21.22 -7.75
N SER A 32 -7.81 19.91 -7.49
CA SER A 32 -6.58 19.16 -7.22
C SER A 32 -6.01 18.34 -8.36
N VAL A 33 -6.63 18.45 -9.55
CA VAL A 33 -6.21 17.73 -10.75
C VAL A 33 -5.24 18.57 -11.56
N SER A 34 -4.07 18.03 -11.87
CA SER A 34 -3.13 18.59 -12.85
C SER A 34 -2.80 17.56 -13.93
N THR A 35 -2.60 18.03 -15.16
CA THR A 35 -2.23 17.21 -16.33
C THR A 35 -0.79 17.46 -16.79
N ASP A 36 -0.19 18.56 -16.35
CA ASP A 36 0.99 19.15 -17.03
C ASP A 36 2.35 18.75 -16.46
N VAL A 37 2.39 17.90 -15.44
CA VAL A 37 3.63 17.79 -14.64
C VAL A 37 4.70 16.93 -15.31
N LEU A 38 4.36 15.92 -16.12
CA LEU A 38 5.34 14.97 -16.71
C LEU A 38 4.83 14.31 -18.03
N SER A 39 4.35 15.11 -18.98
CA SER A 39 3.78 14.60 -20.25
C SER A 39 4.75 13.76 -21.11
N GLU A 40 6.06 13.86 -20.86
CA GLU A 40 7.08 13.06 -21.56
C GLU A 40 7.20 11.62 -21.02
N ILE A 41 6.83 11.36 -19.76
CA ILE A 41 7.02 10.06 -19.09
C ILE A 41 5.73 9.25 -19.05
N PHE A 42 4.58 9.92 -18.99
CA PHE A 42 3.29 9.26 -18.80
C PHE A 42 2.32 9.53 -19.96
N PRO A 43 1.42 8.58 -20.26
CA PRO A 43 0.39 8.76 -21.28
C PRO A 43 -0.45 10.03 -21.04
N LYS A 44 -0.90 10.68 -22.13
CA LYS A 44 -1.69 11.93 -22.10
C LYS A 44 -2.99 11.86 -21.30
N ASN A 45 -3.49 10.67 -20.99
CA ASN A 45 -4.68 10.46 -20.17
C ASN A 45 -4.37 10.32 -18.66
N THR A 46 -3.14 10.58 -18.23
CA THR A 46 -2.74 10.52 -16.82
C THR A 46 -3.14 11.81 -16.10
N GLN A 47 -3.86 11.66 -14.99
CA GLN A 47 -4.24 12.78 -14.12
C GLN A 47 -3.46 12.67 -12.81
N TYR A 48 -2.85 13.79 -12.39
CA TYR A 48 -2.16 13.91 -11.13
C TYR A 48 -3.08 14.56 -10.10
N ILE A 49 -3.19 13.94 -8.92
CA ILE A 49 -4.09 14.39 -7.86
C ILE A 49 -3.25 14.73 -6.64
N HIS A 50 -3.25 15.99 -6.21
CA HIS A 50 -2.42 16.44 -5.09
C HIS A 50 -3.17 16.58 -3.75
N ARG A 51 -4.50 16.72 -3.75
CA ARG A 51 -5.31 16.81 -2.52
C ARG A 51 -6.37 15.72 -2.44
N LEU A 52 -5.89 14.57 -2.02
CA LEU A 52 -6.72 13.41 -1.78
C LEU A 52 -7.46 13.47 -0.44
N LEU A 53 -8.74 13.07 -0.42
CA LEU A 53 -9.56 13.00 0.79
C LEU A 53 -9.66 11.56 1.31
N TYR A 54 -10.12 10.63 0.48
CA TYR A 54 -10.24 9.21 0.81
C TYR A 54 -10.38 8.35 -0.45
N ALA A 55 -10.25 7.03 -0.28
CA ALA A 55 -10.57 6.05 -1.30
C ALA A 55 -11.74 5.17 -0.84
N LEU A 56 -12.67 4.89 -1.74
CA LEU A 56 -13.74 3.95 -1.52
C LEU A 56 -13.26 2.54 -1.88
N ILE A 57 -13.16 1.69 -0.86
CA ILE A 57 -12.68 0.31 -0.99
C ILE A 57 -13.79 -0.65 -0.61
N GLU A 58 -14.08 -1.60 -1.48
CA GLU A 58 -14.96 -2.71 -1.15
C GLU A 58 -14.18 -3.79 -0.40
N ILE A 59 -14.64 -4.14 0.80
CA ILE A 59 -13.98 -5.12 1.66
C ILE A 59 -14.99 -6.20 2.04
N ALA A 60 -14.97 -7.32 1.30
CA ALA A 60 -15.96 -8.40 1.45
C ALA A 60 -16.09 -8.99 2.87
N LYS A 61 -15.00 -8.93 3.65
CA LYS A 61 -14.87 -9.50 5.01
C LYS A 61 -15.04 -8.47 6.13
N SER A 62 -15.32 -7.19 5.83
CA SER A 62 -15.53 -6.18 6.87
C SER A 62 -16.81 -6.46 7.66
N LYS A 63 -16.80 -6.20 8.96
CA LYS A 63 -18.01 -6.23 9.82
C LYS A 63 -18.78 -4.91 9.79
N ILE A 64 -18.46 -4.04 8.83
CA ILE A 64 -19.09 -2.74 8.67
C ILE A 64 -20.42 -2.96 7.96
N GLU A 65 -21.49 -2.88 8.73
CA GLU A 65 -22.85 -2.82 8.23
C GLU A 65 -23.14 -1.36 7.84
N SER A 66 -22.90 -1.03 6.58
CA SER A 66 -23.31 0.26 6.03
C SER A 66 -24.81 0.26 5.78
N ASN A 67 -25.62 0.43 6.82
CA ASN A 67 -27.04 0.81 6.70
C ASN A 67 -27.18 2.31 6.36
N LEU A 68 -26.27 2.83 5.54
CA LEU A 68 -26.39 4.15 4.95
C LEU A 68 -27.12 3.94 3.62
N GLU A 69 -28.34 4.45 3.52
CA GLU A 69 -29.31 4.19 2.43
C GLU A 69 -28.74 4.42 1.00
N GLU A 70 -27.63 5.15 0.88
CA GLU A 70 -26.97 5.47 -0.39
C GLU A 70 -25.71 4.64 -0.70
N PHE A 71 -25.20 3.84 0.25
CA PHE A 71 -23.95 3.08 0.04
C PHE A 71 -24.23 1.61 -0.24
N GLN A 72 -23.59 1.10 -1.31
CA GLN A 72 -23.55 -0.34 -1.55
C GLN A 72 -22.91 -1.05 -0.34
N PRO A 73 -23.45 -2.20 0.08
CA PRO A 73 -22.96 -2.91 1.25
C PRO A 73 -21.46 -3.21 1.11
N LYS A 74 -20.70 -3.04 2.20
CA LYS A 74 -19.26 -3.34 2.32
C LYS A 74 -18.31 -2.37 1.62
N LEU A 75 -18.80 -1.20 1.22
CA LEU A 75 -17.96 -0.11 0.74
C LEU A 75 -17.46 0.73 1.93
N VAL A 76 -16.15 0.84 2.08
CA VAL A 76 -15.52 1.48 3.23
C VAL A 76 -14.67 2.67 2.76
N PRO A 77 -14.91 3.89 3.27
CA PRO A 77 -14.02 5.02 3.02
C PRO A 77 -12.72 4.87 3.81
N ILE A 78 -11.61 4.73 3.09
CA ILE A 78 -10.25 4.69 3.65
C ILE A 78 -9.63 6.07 3.51
N LEU A 79 -9.46 6.76 4.63
CA LEU A 79 -8.88 8.09 4.67
C LEU A 79 -7.37 8.07 4.44
N VAL A 80 -6.84 9.23 4.04
CA VAL A 80 -5.40 9.46 3.96
C VAL A 80 -4.81 9.53 5.37
N ILE A 81 -3.72 8.80 5.62
CA ILE A 81 -3.06 8.71 6.92
C ILE A 81 -1.71 9.42 6.85
N GLU A 82 -1.35 10.15 7.91
CA GLU A 82 0.00 10.67 8.09
C GLU A 82 0.88 9.62 8.75
N GLN A 83 2.02 9.31 8.13
CA GLN A 83 3.03 8.40 8.63
C GLN A 83 4.36 9.13 8.77
N THR A 84 5.06 8.89 9.88
CA THR A 84 6.43 9.39 10.08
C THR A 84 7.42 8.23 9.93
N PHE A 85 8.32 8.36 8.98
CA PHE A 85 9.43 7.45 8.75
C PHE A 85 10.69 8.04 9.36
N ARG A 86 11.35 7.28 10.23
CA ARG A 86 12.63 7.66 10.83
C ARG A 86 13.70 6.74 10.28
N VAL A 87 14.68 7.32 9.60
CA VAL A 87 15.81 6.60 9.01
C VAL A 87 17.10 7.16 9.56
N ASP A 88 18.00 6.28 10.01
CA ASP A 88 19.33 6.71 10.40
C ASP A 88 20.10 7.09 9.12
N ILE A 89 20.64 8.30 9.08
CA ILE A 89 21.38 8.80 7.91
C ILE A 89 22.61 7.93 7.64
N SER A 90 23.15 7.27 8.67
CA SER A 90 24.28 6.35 8.52
C SER A 90 23.96 5.06 7.77
N ASP A 91 22.68 4.69 7.64
CA ASP A 91 22.21 3.55 6.84
C ASP A 91 22.09 3.89 5.35
N ILE A 92 21.86 5.15 5.02
CA ILE A 92 21.67 5.63 3.65
C ILE A 92 23.00 6.09 3.03
N LEU A 93 23.93 6.60 3.84
CA LEU A 93 25.20 7.12 3.35
C LEU A 93 26.15 5.99 2.92
N PRO A 94 26.83 6.12 1.76
CA PRO A 94 27.90 5.21 1.37
C PRO A 94 29.02 5.21 2.41
N LYS A 95 29.65 4.05 2.59
CA LYS A 95 30.65 3.78 3.66
C LYS A 95 31.76 4.83 3.72
N ASP A 96 32.13 5.41 2.58
CA ASP A 96 33.21 6.40 2.44
C ASP A 96 32.89 7.79 3.01
N LYS A 97 31.60 8.10 3.22
CA LYS A 97 31.13 9.38 3.80
C LYS A 97 30.61 9.23 5.24
N LYS A 98 30.80 8.08 5.88
CA LYS A 98 30.41 7.88 7.27
C LYS A 98 31.29 8.74 8.17
N SER A 99 30.69 9.77 8.77
CA SER A 99 31.35 10.59 9.78
C SER A 99 31.76 9.72 10.97
N LYS A 100 33.00 9.88 11.48
CA LYS A 100 33.50 9.23 12.72
C LYS A 100 32.81 9.74 14.00
N SER A 101 31.83 10.64 13.86
CA SER A 101 31.05 11.16 14.98
C SER A 101 30.00 10.14 15.43
N ASN A 102 30.03 9.75 16.70
CA ASN A 102 29.05 8.85 17.34
C ASN A 102 27.62 9.44 17.47
N ARG A 103 27.34 10.59 16.84
CA ARG A 103 26.04 11.25 16.94
C ARG A 103 25.10 10.68 15.89
N LYS A 104 24.15 9.85 16.32
CA LYS A 104 23.08 9.33 15.46
C LYS A 104 22.29 10.50 14.87
N ALA A 105 22.39 10.69 13.56
CA ALA A 105 21.62 11.68 12.83
C ALA A 105 20.39 10.99 12.25
N ILE A 106 19.22 11.28 12.80
CA ILE A 106 17.96 10.66 12.38
C ILE A 106 17.25 11.60 11.40
N LEU A 107 17.03 11.14 10.18
CA LEU A 107 16.17 11.79 9.20
C LEU A 107 14.72 11.39 9.48
N SER A 108 13.86 12.38 9.75
CA SER A 108 12.44 12.17 9.98
C SER A 108 11.62 12.69 8.80
N ILE A 109 11.01 11.79 8.03
CA ILE A 109 10.20 12.12 6.85
C ILE A 109 8.72 11.90 7.22
N ARG A 110 7.89 12.92 7.03
CA ARG A 110 6.43 12.80 7.16
C ARG A 110 5.82 12.64 5.78
N ARG A 111 4.94 11.65 5.64
CA ARG A 111 4.21 11.36 4.40
C ARG A 111 2.74 11.20 4.72
N ARG A 112 1.90 11.93 3.99
CA ARG A 112 0.44 11.79 4.03
C ARG A 112 -0.01 11.04 2.77
N ALA A 113 -0.47 9.80 2.93
CA ALA A 113 -0.82 8.92 1.82
C ALA A 113 -1.94 7.92 2.21
N LEU A 114 -2.60 7.33 1.21
CA LEU A 114 -3.50 6.21 1.46
C LEU A 114 -2.69 5.04 2.02
N PRO A 115 -3.19 4.33 3.05
CA PRO A 115 -2.56 3.13 3.58
C PRO A 115 -2.81 1.91 2.68
N LEU A 116 -2.72 2.07 1.36
CA LEU A 116 -3.08 1.05 0.38
C LEU A 116 -1.92 0.78 -0.56
N VAL A 117 -1.76 -0.48 -0.96
CA VAL A 117 -0.86 -0.89 -2.04
C VAL A 117 -1.61 -1.71 -3.08
N PRO A 118 -1.28 -1.59 -4.37
CA PRO A 118 -1.81 -2.50 -5.39
C PRO A 118 -1.51 -3.96 -5.03
N ALA A 119 -2.49 -4.84 -5.20
CA ALA A 119 -2.40 -6.24 -4.81
C ALA A 119 -2.39 -7.19 -6.03
N TYR A 120 -1.77 -6.76 -7.13
CA TYR A 120 -1.56 -7.61 -8.31
C TYR A 120 -0.50 -8.68 -8.08
N CYS A 121 0.53 -8.34 -7.30
CA CYS A 121 1.59 -9.24 -6.86
C CYS A 121 1.93 -8.95 -5.41
N ILE A 122 2.24 -10.00 -4.67
CA ILE A 122 2.70 -9.92 -3.28
C ILE A 122 3.91 -10.83 -3.15
N THR A 123 4.92 -10.38 -2.41
CA THR A 123 6.07 -11.24 -2.14
C THR A 123 5.67 -12.34 -1.16
N THR A 124 6.33 -13.50 -1.25
CA THR A 124 6.12 -14.63 -0.33
C THR A 124 6.21 -14.20 1.13
N HIS A 125 7.23 -13.41 1.48
CA HIS A 125 7.40 -12.81 2.80
C HIS A 125 6.19 -11.95 3.24
N LYS A 126 5.58 -11.18 2.33
CA LYS A 126 4.43 -10.34 2.67
C LYS A 126 3.12 -11.12 2.74
N SER A 127 3.01 -12.24 2.03
CA SER A 127 1.85 -13.14 2.11
C SER A 127 1.84 -14.07 3.32
N GLN A 128 2.96 -14.22 4.04
CA GLN A 128 3.05 -15.13 5.18
C GLN A 128 2.02 -14.77 6.26
N GLY A 129 1.26 -15.78 6.72
CA GLY A 129 0.19 -15.60 7.71
C GLY A 129 -1.13 -15.05 7.15
N GLN A 130 -1.23 -14.81 5.83
CA GLN A 130 -2.48 -14.39 5.19
C GLN A 130 -3.26 -15.59 4.64
N THR A 131 -4.59 -15.52 4.71
CA THR A 131 -5.47 -16.43 3.99
C THR A 131 -5.79 -15.86 2.61
N LEU A 132 -5.24 -16.48 1.56
CA LEU A 132 -5.45 -16.09 0.16
C LEU A 132 -6.35 -17.14 -0.52
N ASN A 133 -7.49 -16.71 -1.08
CA ASN A 133 -8.48 -17.62 -1.66
C ASN A 133 -8.03 -18.21 -3.00
N LYS A 134 -7.30 -17.43 -3.81
CA LYS A 134 -6.79 -17.80 -5.13
C LYS A 134 -5.45 -17.09 -5.33
N VAL A 135 -4.42 -17.84 -5.73
CA VAL A 135 -3.08 -17.31 -5.96
C VAL A 135 -2.51 -17.90 -7.25
N VAL A 136 -1.70 -17.11 -7.94
CA VAL A 136 -0.84 -17.58 -9.03
C VAL A 136 0.59 -17.40 -8.54
N ILE A 137 1.37 -18.47 -8.61
CA ILE A 137 2.74 -18.49 -8.10
C ILE A 137 3.65 -18.89 -9.25
N ASP A 138 4.66 -18.07 -9.51
CA ASP A 138 5.76 -18.45 -10.39
C ASP A 138 6.79 -19.22 -9.56
N LEU A 139 6.95 -20.50 -9.89
CA LEU A 139 7.90 -21.41 -9.25
C LEU A 139 9.19 -21.54 -10.05
N LYS A 140 9.37 -20.77 -11.12
CA LYS A 140 10.60 -20.81 -11.91
C LYS A 140 11.75 -20.22 -11.09
N LEU A 141 12.66 -21.09 -10.67
CA LEU A 141 13.89 -20.71 -10.00
C LEU A 141 14.84 -20.03 -10.99
N PRO A 142 15.60 -19.00 -10.58
CA PRO A 142 16.72 -18.51 -11.38
C PRO A 142 17.72 -19.66 -11.56
N ASN A 143 18.16 -19.86 -12.79
CA ASN A 143 19.08 -20.94 -13.12
C ASN A 143 20.35 -20.85 -12.24
N GLU A 144 20.65 -21.95 -11.54
CA GLU A 144 21.95 -22.33 -10.96
C GLU A 144 22.32 -21.97 -9.50
N THR A 145 21.39 -21.57 -8.63
CA THR A 145 21.70 -21.54 -7.17
C THR A 145 20.56 -22.05 -6.29
N GLU A 146 20.95 -22.67 -5.17
CA GLU A 146 20.22 -23.51 -4.20
C GLU A 146 18.98 -22.91 -3.50
N ASP A 147 18.23 -22.04 -4.14
CA ASP A 147 16.97 -21.57 -3.58
C ASP A 147 15.86 -22.56 -3.94
N ILE A 148 15.26 -23.22 -2.95
CA ILE A 148 14.06 -24.05 -3.16
C ILE A 148 12.84 -23.14 -2.99
N ALA A 149 12.09 -22.92 -4.07
CA ALA A 149 10.78 -22.29 -4.01
C ALA A 149 9.72 -23.35 -3.68
N ALA A 150 9.31 -23.44 -2.42
CA ALA A 150 8.27 -24.36 -1.98
C ALA A 150 7.00 -23.61 -1.54
N VAL A 151 5.85 -24.21 -1.81
CA VAL A 151 4.54 -23.72 -1.37
C VAL A 151 3.84 -24.87 -0.66
N TYR A 152 3.36 -24.59 0.55
CA TYR A 152 2.52 -25.52 1.29
C TYR A 152 1.04 -25.18 1.06
N VAL A 153 0.28 -26.14 0.55
CA VAL A 153 -1.18 -26.05 0.41
C VAL A 153 -1.79 -27.06 1.38
N PRO A 154 -2.42 -26.61 2.48
CA PRO A 154 -3.09 -27.49 3.43
C PRO A 154 -4.35 -28.15 2.85
#